data_AF-A0A1B6J6Q9-F1
#
_entry.id   AF-A0A1B6J6Q9-F1
#
_cell.length_a   1.000
_cell.length_b   1.000
_cell.length_c   1.000
_cell.angle_alpha   90.00
_cell.angle_beta   90.00
_cell.angle_gamma   90.00
#
_symmetry.space_group_name_H-M   'P 1'
#
loop_
_entity.id
_entity.type
_entity.pdbx_description
1 polymer ?
#
loop_
_entity_poly.entity_id
_entity_poly.type
_entity_poly.pdbx_seq_one_letter_code
_entity_poly.pdbx_strand_id
1 'polypeptide(L)'
;LRWMSFRAGSTTRGYGGTLHPVKYYISHEKYSGRSTLDYDVAVVFVKVPFDFKTGIVPVTLPYYAPREGERVLVSGWGFLDPQRLRTPKNLVATEIRVFSWDECK
;
A
#
# COMPACT_ATOMS: atom_id res chain seq x y z
N LEU A 1 15.67 11.34 8.63
CA LEU A 1 14.26 11.00 8.31
C LEU A 1 13.33 11.39 9.46
N ARG A 2 13.10 12.69 9.71
CA ARG A 2 12.24 13.16 10.82
C ARG A 2 10.80 13.48 10.41
N TRP A 3 10.41 13.19 9.16
CA TRP A 3 9.22 13.77 8.52
C TRP A 3 8.15 12.75 8.09
N MET A 4 8.39 11.43 8.24
CA MET A 4 7.48 10.39 7.75
C MET A 4 6.97 9.52 8.90
N SER A 5 5.67 9.24 8.88
CA SER A 5 4.99 8.35 9.83
C SER A 5 3.90 7.57 9.11
N PHE A 6 3.66 6.34 9.54
CA PHE A 6 2.49 5.57 9.11
C PHE A 6 1.33 5.77 10.07
N ARG A 7 0.10 5.81 9.54
CA ARG A 7 -1.12 5.76 10.33
C ARG A 7 -1.76 4.39 10.15
N ALA A 8 -2.02 3.68 11.23
CA ALA A 8 -2.70 2.38 11.22
C ALA A 8 -4.04 2.44 11.96
N GLY A 9 -4.97 1.56 11.62
CA GLY A 9 -6.26 1.46 12.32
C GLY A 9 -7.22 2.62 12.03
N SER A 10 -7.19 3.18 10.82
CA SER A 10 -8.11 4.25 10.42
C SER A 10 -8.74 3.98 9.06
N THR A 11 -10.04 4.28 8.96
CA THR A 11 -10.78 4.36 7.69
C THR A 11 -10.85 5.79 7.16
N THR A 12 -10.60 6.82 7.97
CA THR A 12 -10.72 8.23 7.57
C THR A 12 -9.34 8.82 7.27
N ARG A 13 -9.14 9.34 6.06
CA ARG A 13 -7.86 9.91 5.65
C ARG A 13 -7.42 11.02 6.61
N GLY A 14 -6.25 10.85 7.22
CA GLY A 14 -5.62 11.84 8.10
C GLY A 14 -6.16 11.90 9.54
N TYR A 15 -7.20 11.14 9.88
CA TYR A 15 -7.86 11.20 11.20
C TYR A 15 -7.95 9.80 11.83
N GLY A 16 -8.04 9.70 13.16
CA GLY A 16 -8.19 8.42 13.89
C GLY A 16 -6.95 7.50 13.82
N GLY A 17 -7.03 6.32 14.43
CA GLY A 17 -5.93 5.35 14.44
C GLY A 17 -4.68 5.81 15.22
N THR A 18 -3.56 5.12 15.01
CA THR A 18 -2.28 5.36 15.70
C THR A 18 -1.18 5.77 14.72
N LEU A 19 -0.24 6.61 15.18
CA LEU A 19 0.90 7.07 14.38
C LEU A 19 2.17 6.33 14.75
N HIS A 20 2.90 5.86 13.73
CA HIS A 20 4.12 5.06 13.84
C HIS A 20 5.23 5.75 13.05
N PRO A 21 6.07 6.58 13.72
CA PRO A 21 7.16 7.29 13.05
C PRO A 21 8.19 6.33 12.46
N VAL A 22 8.73 6.68 11.29
CA VAL A 22 9.77 5.87 10.63
C VAL A 22 11.08 5.93 11.41
N LYS A 23 11.70 4.76 11.63
CA LYS A 23 13.06 4.62 12.18
C LYS A 23 14.09 4.65 11.04
N TYR A 24 13.97 3.70 10.11
CA TYR A 24 14.75 3.61 8.87
C TYR A 24 13.99 2.76 7.85
N TYR A 25 14.47 2.70 6.61
CA TYR A 25 13.93 1.86 5.55
C TYR A 25 15.07 1.16 4.80
N ILE A 26 14.73 0.07 4.12
CA ILE A 26 15.61 -0.66 3.22
C ILE A 26 14.87 -0.77 1.89
N SER A 27 15.40 -0.13 0.86
CA SER A 27 14.93 -0.32 -0.52
C SER A 27 15.53 -1.60 -1.11
N HIS A 28 14.83 -2.26 -2.03
CA HIS A 28 15.40 -3.40 -2.73
C HIS A 28 16.72 -3.02 -3.41
N GLU A 29 17.77 -3.82 -3.25
CA GLU A 29 19.14 -3.51 -3.69
C GLU A 29 19.25 -3.30 -5.21
N LYS A 30 18.35 -3.92 -5.97
CA LYS A 30 18.27 -3.81 -7.43
C LYS A 30 17.28 -2.75 -7.93
N TYR A 31 16.73 -1.91 -7.05
CA TYR A 31 15.78 -0.89 -7.46
C TYR A 31 16.40 0.05 -8.49
N SER A 32 15.81 0.12 -9.68
CA SER A 32 16.38 0.85 -10.82
C SER A 32 16.03 2.35 -10.83
N GLY A 33 15.34 2.85 -9.79
CA GLY A 33 14.93 4.24 -9.72
C GLY A 33 13.91 4.59 -10.81
N ARG A 34 13.90 5.87 -11.21
CA ARG A 34 12.97 6.42 -12.21
C ARG A 34 13.22 5.94 -13.64
N SER A 35 14.18 5.05 -13.87
CA SER A 35 14.52 4.56 -15.20
C SER A 35 13.48 3.55 -15.70
N THR A 36 13.30 2.45 -14.95
CA THR A 36 12.36 1.37 -15.29
C THR A 36 11.39 1.05 -14.17
N LEU A 37 11.61 1.55 -12.94
CA LEU A 37 10.86 1.16 -11.74
C LEU A 37 10.95 -0.35 -11.43
N ASP A 38 11.99 -1.04 -11.92
CA ASP A 38 12.22 -2.45 -11.60
C ASP A 38 12.54 -2.61 -10.11
N TYR A 39 12.01 -3.67 -9.51
CA TYR A 39 12.13 -3.97 -8.08
C TYR A 39 11.62 -2.83 -7.17
N ASP A 40 10.50 -2.19 -7.53
CA ASP A 40 9.84 -1.15 -6.74
C ASP A 40 9.17 -1.72 -5.46
N VAL A 41 10.02 -2.03 -4.47
CA VAL A 41 9.62 -2.51 -3.15
C VAL A 41 10.62 -2.09 -2.08
N ALA A 42 10.12 -1.80 -0.87
CA ALA A 42 10.94 -1.45 0.28
C ALA A 42 10.33 -1.99 1.58
N VAL A 43 11.19 -2.24 2.58
CA VAL A 43 10.79 -2.57 3.95
C VAL A 43 11.04 -1.35 4.83
N VAL A 44 10.04 -0.93 5.61
CA VAL A 44 10.16 0.22 6.51
C VAL A 44 10.03 -0.22 7.96
N PHE A 45 11.01 0.17 8.77
CA PHE A 45 11.04 -0.11 10.20
C PHE A 45 10.53 1.10 10.96
N VAL A 46 9.52 0.91 11.80
CA VAL A 46 8.92 1.97 12.63
C VAL A 46 9.59 2.05 14.00
N LYS A 47 9.57 3.23 14.63
CA LYS A 47 10.10 3.46 15.98
C LYS A 47 9.18 2.90 17.06
N VAL A 48 7.88 3.07 16.85
CA VAL A 48 6.82 2.60 17.76
C VAL A 48 6.17 1.40 17.07
N PRO A 49 6.23 0.19 17.64
CA PRO A 49 5.57 -1.00 17.08
C PRO A 49 4.05 -0.81 16.93
N PHE A 50 3.45 -1.54 15.99
CA PHE A 50 2.00 -1.61 15.87
C PHE A 50 1.40 -2.42 17.03
N ASP A 51 0.27 -1.96 17.55
CA ASP A 51 -0.52 -2.68 18.55
C ASP A 51 -1.59 -3.49 17.80
N PHE A 52 -1.37 -4.80 17.67
CA PHE A 52 -2.26 -5.68 16.89
C PHE A 52 -3.55 -5.95 17.64
N LYS A 53 -4.64 -5.32 17.19
CA LYS A 53 -5.98 -5.37 17.76
C LYS A 53 -7.02 -5.11 16.68
N THR A 54 -8.30 -4.95 17.05
CA THR A 54 -9.36 -4.57 16.12
C THR A 54 -8.95 -3.36 15.26
N GLY A 55 -8.92 -3.55 13.94
CA GLY A 55 -8.54 -2.53 12.96
C GLY A 55 -7.05 -2.47 12.59
N ILE A 56 -6.17 -3.21 13.28
CA ILE A 56 -4.73 -3.31 12.94
C ILE A 56 -4.33 -4.78 12.97
N VAL A 57 -4.29 -5.39 11.78
CA VAL A 57 -3.87 -6.78 11.59
C VAL A 57 -2.85 -6.87 10.45
N PRO A 58 -1.84 -7.75 10.55
CA PRO A 58 -0.89 -7.96 9.47
C PRO A 58 -1.56 -8.67 8.28
N VAL A 59 -1.12 -8.34 7.06
CA VAL A 59 -1.46 -9.11 5.86
C VAL A 59 -0.46 -10.26 5.69
N THR A 60 -0.92 -11.38 5.14
CA THR A 60 -0.06 -12.53 4.82
C THR A 60 0.78 -12.23 3.58
N LEU A 61 2.07 -12.58 3.62
CA LEU A 61 2.92 -12.51 2.44
C LEU A 61 2.60 -13.67 1.48
N PRO A 62 2.39 -13.40 0.19
CA PRO A 62 2.14 -14.46 -0.78
C PRO A 62 3.43 -15.20 -1.13
N TYR A 63 3.31 -16.49 -1.43
CA TYR A 63 4.41 -17.30 -1.99
C TYR A 63 4.45 -17.27 -3.52
N TYR A 64 3.31 -16.99 -4.16
CA TYR A 64 3.14 -17.01 -5.61
C TYR A 64 2.33 -15.79 -6.04
N ALA A 65 2.52 -15.35 -7.29
CA ALA A 65 1.68 -14.32 -7.87
C ALA A 65 0.24 -14.85 -8.06
N PRO A 66 -0.78 -13.99 -7.97
CA PRO A 66 -2.15 -14.32 -8.35
C PRO A 66 -2.23 -14.85 -9.79
N ARG A 67 -3.19 -15.73 -10.06
CA ARG A 67 -3.38 -16.27 -11.41
C ARG A 67 -4.16 -15.30 -12.29
N GLU A 68 -3.97 -15.41 -13.60
CA GLU A 68 -4.83 -14.72 -14.56
C GLU A 68 -6.31 -15.05 -14.30
N GLY A 69 -7.16 -14.03 -14.39
CA GLY A 69 -8.59 -14.15 -14.15
C GLY A 69 -9.00 -14.14 -12.68
N GLU A 70 -8.05 -14.27 -11.75
CA GLU A 70 -8.32 -14.19 -10.31
C GLU A 70 -8.83 -12.79 -9.94
N ARG A 71 -9.76 -12.71 -8.99
CA ARG A 71 -10.25 -11.44 -8.45
C ARG A 71 -9.42 -11.04 -7.24
N VAL A 72 -8.90 -9.82 -7.24
CA VAL A 72 -8.14 -9.24 -6.13
C VAL A 72 -8.80 -7.96 -5.63
N LEU A 73 -8.73 -7.72 -4.32
CA LEU A 73 -9.27 -6.52 -3.70
C LEU A 73 -8.19 -5.43 -3.63
N VAL A 74 -8.47 -4.27 -4.21
CA VAL A 74 -7.63 -3.07 -4.08
C VAL A 74 -8.37 -2.06 -3.22
N SER A 75 -7.67 -1.42 -2.29
CA SER A 75 -8.24 -0.41 -1.39
C SER A 75 -7.35 0.80 -1.24
N GLY A 76 -7.95 1.97 -0.95
CA GLY A 76 -7.20 3.19 -0.71
C GLY A 76 -8.04 4.45 -0.62
N TRP A 77 -7.35 5.59 -0.51
CA TRP A 77 -7.93 6.94 -0.52
C TRP A 77 -7.46 7.77 -1.74
N GLY A 78 -7.00 7.09 -2.80
CA GLY A 78 -6.49 7.72 -4.02
C GLY A 78 -7.59 8.37 -4.87
N PHE A 79 -7.19 9.02 -5.97
CA PHE A 79 -8.16 9.55 -6.92
C PHE A 79 -9.00 8.42 -7.50
N LEU A 80 -10.32 8.58 -7.46
CA LEU A 80 -11.26 7.61 -8.06
C LEU A 80 -11.52 7.91 -9.54
N ASP A 81 -11.23 9.15 -9.93
CA ASP A 81 -11.37 9.64 -11.28
C ASP A 81 -10.14 10.54 -11.54
N PRO A 82 -9.28 10.18 -12.51
CA PRO A 82 -8.06 10.92 -12.81
C PRO A 82 -8.34 12.35 -13.27
N GLN A 83 -9.53 12.64 -13.79
CA GLN A 83 -9.92 13.97 -14.26
C GLN A 83 -10.45 14.86 -13.13
N ARG A 84 -11.05 14.26 -12.08
CA ARG A 84 -11.76 15.03 -11.04
C ARG A 84 -10.92 15.41 -9.82
N LEU A 85 -9.63 15.03 -9.77
CA LEU A 85 -8.65 15.37 -8.71
C LEU A 85 -9.22 15.41 -7.28
N ARG A 86 -10.23 14.57 -6.99
CA ARG A 86 -10.88 14.48 -5.68
C ARG A 86 -10.67 13.10 -5.11
N THR A 87 -10.24 13.09 -3.87
CA THR A 87 -9.93 11.89 -3.09
C THR A 87 -11.02 11.66 -2.05
N PRO A 88 -11.46 10.41 -1.82
CA PRO A 88 -12.49 10.13 -0.84
C PRO A 88 -11.97 10.37 0.57
N LYS A 89 -12.86 10.82 1.46
CA LYS A 89 -12.53 11.03 2.88
C LYS A 89 -12.36 9.69 3.61
N ASN A 90 -13.20 8.71 3.28
CA ASN A 90 -13.17 7.38 3.87
C ASN A 90 -12.54 6.38 2.91
N LEU A 91 -12.01 5.28 3.45
CA LEU A 91 -11.39 4.20 2.70
C LEU A 91 -12.44 3.60 1.77
N VAL A 92 -12.05 3.40 0.51
CA VAL A 92 -12.85 2.66 -0.46
C VAL A 92 -12.08 1.45 -0.95
N ALA A 93 -12.80 0.48 -1.48
CA ALA A 93 -12.22 -0.70 -2.08
C ALA A 93 -13.02 -1.12 -3.33
N THR A 94 -12.35 -1.80 -4.24
CA THR A 94 -12.96 -2.43 -5.41
C THR A 94 -12.25 -3.75 -5.72
N GLU A 95 -13.01 -4.70 -6.26
CA GLU A 95 -12.42 -5.89 -6.85
C GLU A 95 -11.99 -5.59 -8.28
N ILE A 96 -10.82 -6.12 -8.68
CA ILE A 96 -10.33 -6.10 -10.05
C ILE A 96 -9.95 -7.50 -10.48
N ARG A 97 -9.91 -7.74 -11.80
CA ARG A 97 -9.41 -8.98 -12.38
C ARG A 97 -7.91 -8.87 -12.63
N VAL A 98 -7.18 -9.93 -12.33
CA VAL A 98 -5.77 -10.05 -12.73
C VAL A 98 -5.70 -10.36 -14.22
N PHE A 99 -4.94 -9.57 -14.95
CA PHE A 99 -4.66 -9.73 -16.37
C PHE A 99 -3.31 -10.42 -16.57
N SER A 100 -3.16 -11.16 -17.67
CA SER A 100 -1.86 -11.74 -18.02
C SER A 100 -0.86 -10.65 -18.41
N TRP A 101 0.43 -11.00 -18.40
CA TRP A 101 1.48 -10.11 -18.88
C TRP A 101 1.31 -9.71 -20.35
N ASP A 102 0.77 -10.61 -21.18
CA ASP A 102 0.59 -10.31 -22.60
C ASP A 102 -0.61 -9.39 -22.86
N GLU A 103 -1.64 -9.43 -22.01
CA GLU A 103 -2.77 -8.50 -22.09
C GLU A 103 -2.43 -7.10 -21.54
N CYS A 104 -1.44 -7.00 -20.64
CA CYS A 104 -1.07 -5.74 -19.95
C CYS A 104 -0.01 -4.90 -20.69
N LYS A 105 0.45 -5.31 -21.88
CA LYS A 105 1.39 -4.56 -22.72
C LYS A 105 0.68 -3.55 -23.61
#